data_AF-A0A7W1D7J3-F1
#
_entry.id   AF-A0A7W1D7J3-F1
#
_cell.length_a   1.000
_cell.length_b   1.000
_cell.length_c   1.000
_cell.angle_alpha   90.00
_cell.angle_beta   90.00
_cell.angle_gamma   90.00
#
_symmetry.space_group_name_H-M   'P 1'
#
loop_
_entity.id
_entity.type
_entity.pdbx_description
1 polymer ?
#
loop_
_entity_poly.entity_id
_entity_poly.type
_entity_poly.pdbx_seq_one_letter_code
_entity_poly.pdbx_strand_id
1 'polypeptide(L)'
;KFVLHHGEYIIQSIAGHQELLGPDVTVAHLLIKNHVTDHIGRAAYALFTESATAHLQVSLEHALPIDEQYEHYATTRAHVFTLPFK
;
A
#
# COMPACT_ATOMS: atom_id res chain seq x y z
N LYS A 1 -4.20 -10.42 -2.26
CA LYS A 1 -3.81 -9.19 -1.56
C LYS A 1 -4.46 -8.00 -2.25
N PHE A 2 -4.79 -6.95 -1.51
CA PHE A 2 -5.22 -5.64 -2.03
C PHE A 2 -4.31 -4.58 -1.39
N VAL A 3 -3.89 -3.57 -2.15
CA VAL A 3 -2.97 -2.52 -1.67
C VAL A 3 -3.60 -1.17 -1.93
N LEU A 4 -3.61 -0.31 -0.91
CA LEU A 4 -4.07 1.07 -1.02
C LEU A 4 -2.97 2.01 -0.54
N HIS A 5 -2.60 2.93 -1.43
CA HIS A 5 -1.62 3.97 -1.17
C HIS A 5 -2.21 5.32 -1.60
N HIS A 6 -1.92 6.36 -0.81
CA HIS A 6 -2.25 7.74 -1.15
C HIS A 6 -0.96 8.55 -1.21
N GLY A 7 -0.75 9.23 -2.33
CA GLY A 7 0.43 10.04 -2.62
C GLY A 7 0.31 10.79 -3.94
N GLU A 8 1.34 11.55 -4.27
CA GLU A 8 1.39 12.42 -5.44
C GLU A 8 1.74 11.63 -6.70
N TYR A 9 1.13 12.01 -7.82
CA TYR A 9 1.43 11.40 -9.11
C TYR A 9 1.20 12.40 -10.23
N ILE A 10 1.85 12.13 -11.36
CA ILE A 10 1.65 12.84 -12.62
C ILE A 10 1.00 11.86 -13.59
N ILE A 11 0.01 12.34 -14.34
CA ILE A 11 -0.57 11.60 -15.45
C ILE A 11 0.13 12.02 -16.74
N GLN A 12 0.67 11.06 -17.49
CA GLN A 12 1.29 11.31 -18.78
C GLN A 12 0.67 10.44 -19.88
N SER A 13 0.42 11.02 -21.05
CA SER A 13 -0.02 10.27 -22.24
C SER A 13 1.20 9.68 -22.97
N ILE A 14 1.26 8.36 -23.09
CA ILE A 14 2.32 7.60 -23.79
C ILE A 14 1.66 6.61 -24.75
N ALA A 15 1.97 6.72 -26.04
CA ALA A 15 1.42 5.84 -27.09
C ALA A 15 -0.12 5.72 -27.08
N GLY A 16 -0.84 6.77 -26.65
CA GLY A 16 -2.30 6.77 -26.55
C GLY A 16 -2.86 6.25 -25.22
N HIS A 17 -2.01 5.85 -24.27
CA HIS A 17 -2.38 5.39 -22.94
C HIS A 17 -2.08 6.45 -21.88
N GLN A 18 -2.92 6.55 -20.85
CA GLN A 18 -2.66 7.39 -19.68
C GLN A 18 -1.88 6.58 -18.65
N GLU A 19 -0.67 7.01 -18.35
CA GLU A 19 0.24 6.38 -17.39
C GLU A 19 0.37 7.25 -16.14
N LEU A 20 0.42 6.60 -14.97
CA LEU A 20 0.71 7.27 -13.70
C LEU A 20 2.21 7.17 -13.42
N LEU A 21 2.84 8.30 -13.11
CA LEU A 21 4.27 8.41 -12.85
C LEU A 21 4.53 9.12 -11.53
N GLY A 22 5.60 8.74 -10.84
CA GLY A 22 6.09 9.44 -9.65
C GLY A 22 6.59 8.50 -8.55
N PRO A 23 7.28 9.03 -7.52
CA PRO A 23 7.80 8.23 -6.42
C PRO A 23 6.70 7.43 -5.68
N ASP A 24 5.56 8.05 -5.39
CA ASP A 24 4.45 7.37 -4.68
C ASP A 24 3.79 6.26 -5.53
N VAL A 25 3.78 6.42 -6.87
CA VAL A 25 3.36 5.35 -7.79
C VAL A 25 4.33 4.16 -7.71
N THR A 26 5.63 4.43 -7.67
CA THR A 26 6.65 3.39 -7.49
C THR A 26 6.51 2.70 -6.15
N VAL A 27 6.30 3.43 -5.05
CA VAL A 27 6.04 2.85 -3.73
C VAL A 27 4.79 1.96 -3.76
N ALA A 28 3.69 2.42 -4.35
CA ALA A 28 2.48 1.61 -4.51
C ALA A 28 2.75 0.30 -5.27
N HIS A 29 3.58 0.34 -6.32
CA HIS A 29 3.99 -0.85 -7.05
C HIS A 29 4.88 -1.78 -6.22
N LEU A 30 5.84 -1.24 -5.47
CA LEU A 30 6.72 -2.02 -4.58
C LEU A 30 5.92 -2.71 -3.47
N LEU A 31 4.93 -2.02 -2.90
CA LEU A 31 4.02 -2.57 -1.88
C LEU A 31 3.25 -3.80 -2.38
N ILE A 32 3.12 -4.05 -3.68
CA ILE A 32 2.54 -5.31 -4.18
C ILE A 32 3.45 -6.50 -3.83
N LYS A 33 4.76 -6.27 -3.69
CA LYS A 33 5.79 -7.25 -3.32
C LYS A 33 6.14 -7.24 -1.82
N ASN A 34 5.19 -6.80 -0.99
CA ASN A 34 5.32 -6.73 0.47
C ASN A 34 5.61 -8.08 1.16
N HIS A 35 5.95 -7.99 2.45
CA HIS A 35 6.31 -9.11 3.34
C HIS A 35 5.20 -9.45 4.35
N VAL A 36 3.97 -8.97 4.14
CA VAL A 36 2.82 -9.18 5.04
C VAL A 36 2.58 -10.65 5.39
N THR A 37 2.82 -11.55 4.43
CA THR A 37 2.62 -12.99 4.63
C THR A 37 3.51 -13.60 5.71
N ASP A 38 4.61 -12.92 6.06
CA ASP A 38 5.50 -13.34 7.13
C ASP A 38 4.86 -13.08 8.51
N HIS A 39 3.87 -12.18 8.58
CA HIS A 39 3.13 -11.83 9.79
C HIS A 39 1.79 -12.55 9.92
N ILE A 40 1.06 -12.75 8.83
CA ILE A 40 -0.32 -13.29 8.84
C ILE A 40 -0.47 -14.63 8.12
N GLY A 41 0.63 -15.21 7.63
CA GLY A 41 0.60 -16.42 6.82
C GLY A 41 -0.06 -16.19 5.45
N ARG A 42 -0.87 -17.16 4.99
CA ARG A 42 -1.45 -17.16 3.63
C ARG A 42 -2.85 -16.55 3.55
N ALA A 43 -3.31 -15.89 4.61
CA ALA A 43 -4.64 -15.28 4.62
C ALA A 43 -4.76 -14.19 3.54
N ALA A 44 -5.97 -14.02 3.00
CA ALA A 44 -6.23 -12.86 2.15
C ALA A 44 -6.19 -11.59 3.00
N TYR A 45 -5.70 -10.48 2.45
CA TYR A 45 -5.55 -9.23 3.20
C TYR A 45 -5.64 -8.00 2.31
N ALA A 46 -5.94 -6.87 2.96
CA ALA A 46 -5.77 -5.52 2.46
C ALA A 46 -4.65 -4.82 3.23
N LEU A 47 -3.71 -4.18 2.53
CA LEU A 47 -2.64 -3.36 3.10
C LEU A 47 -2.91 -1.91 2.74
N PHE A 48 -3.13 -1.05 3.74
CA PHE A 48 -3.34 0.38 3.54
C PHE A 48 -2.17 1.14 4.14
N THR A 49 -1.51 2.01 3.36
CA THR A 49 -0.44 2.84 3.93
C THR A 49 -1.00 3.82 4.96
N GLU A 50 -0.15 4.28 5.88
CA GLU A 50 -0.51 5.31 6.85
C GLU A 50 -1.12 6.56 6.16
N SER A 51 -0.54 6.97 5.02
CA SER A 51 -1.08 8.06 4.20
C SER A 51 -2.50 7.80 3.70
N ALA A 52 -2.82 6.57 3.29
CA ALA A 52 -4.15 6.20 2.82
C ALA A 52 -5.16 6.16 3.97
N THR A 53 -4.79 5.57 5.11
CA THR A 53 -5.68 5.51 6.29
C THR A 53 -5.96 6.89 6.85
N ALA A 54 -4.96 7.80 6.84
CA ALA A 54 -5.13 9.18 7.25
C ALA A 54 -6.05 9.96 6.30
N HIS A 55 -5.86 9.82 4.99
CA HIS A 55 -6.67 10.52 3.99
C HIS A 55 -8.14 10.07 4.01
N LEU A 56 -8.38 8.77 4.14
CA LEU A 56 -9.74 8.19 4.12
C LEU A 56 -10.38 8.08 5.51
N GLN A 57 -9.67 8.43 6.58
CA GLN A 57 -10.13 8.32 7.97
C GLN A 57 -10.62 6.90 8.31
N VAL A 58 -9.87 5.88 7.86
CA VAL A 58 -10.22 4.47 8.07
C VAL A 58 -10.02 4.10 9.53
N SER A 59 -11.01 3.41 10.13
CA SER A 59 -10.83 2.81 11.45
C SER A 59 -9.73 1.74 11.39
N LEU A 60 -8.76 1.83 12.29
CA LEU A 60 -7.64 0.90 12.39
C LEU A 60 -7.94 -0.26 13.35
N GLU A 61 -9.20 -0.41 13.77
CA GLU A 61 -9.63 -1.53 14.59
C GLU A 61 -9.31 -2.86 13.89
N HIS A 62 -8.71 -3.79 14.63
CA HIS A 62 -8.25 -5.09 14.13
C HIS A 62 -7.18 -5.04 13.03
N ALA A 63 -6.62 -3.86 12.71
CA ALA A 63 -5.51 -3.76 11.78
C ALA A 63 -4.18 -4.10 12.46
N LEU A 64 -3.34 -4.86 11.76
CA LEU A 64 -1.97 -5.11 12.17
C LEU A 64 -1.06 -4.01 11.59
N PRO A 65 -0.41 -3.17 12.41
CA PRO A 65 0.59 -2.24 11.91
C PRO A 65 1.84 -2.98 11.45
N ILE A 66 2.39 -2.58 10.30
CA ILE A 66 3.65 -3.08 9.75
C ILE A 66 4.46 -1.95 9.15
N ASP A 67 5.77 -2.18 9.03
CA ASP A 67 6.70 -1.32 8.30
C ASP A 67 7.24 -2.08 7.08
N GLU A 68 7.05 -1.53 5.88
CA GLU A 68 7.65 -2.05 4.66
C GLU A 68 8.88 -1.21 4.30
N GLN A 69 9.99 -1.89 4.03
CA GLN A 69 11.25 -1.27 3.67
C GLN A 69 11.71 -1.79 2.31
N TYR A 70 12.06 -0.85 1.43
CA TYR A 70 12.60 -1.14 0.10
C TYR A 70 13.89 -0.35 -0.11
N GLU A 71 14.83 -0.93 -0.87
CA GLU A 71 16.11 -0.30 -1.16
C GLU A 71 15.91 1.07 -1.84
N HIS A 72 16.61 2.10 -1.35
CA HIS A 72 16.52 3.49 -1.83
C HIS A 72 15.19 4.23 -1.58
N TYR A 73 14.25 3.65 -0.82
CA TYR A 73 13.02 4.32 -0.41
C TYR A 73 12.94 4.45 1.11
N ALA A 74 12.17 5.45 1.57
CA ALA A 74 11.85 5.57 2.98
C ALA A 74 10.99 4.39 3.44
N THR A 75 11.10 4.04 4.72
CA THR A 75 10.20 3.07 5.36
C THR A 75 8.76 3.52 5.20
N THR A 76 7.92 2.64 4.66
CA THR A 76 6.49 2.88 4.46
C THR A 76 5.71 2.19 5.57
N ARG A 77 5.12 2.97 6.46
CA ARG A 77 4.20 2.44 7.48
C ARG A 77 2.87 2.07 6.85
N ALA A 78 2.30 0.94 7.27
CA ALA A 78 1.03 0.45 6.76
C ALA A 78 0.24 -0.32 7.82
N HIS A 79 -1.03 -0.51 7.51
CA HIS A 79 -2.01 -1.22 8.33
C HIS A 79 -2.58 -2.38 7.50
N VAL A 80 -2.50 -3.59 8.03
CA VAL A 80 -2.95 -4.81 7.37
C VAL A 80 -4.26 -5.28 7.99
N PHE A 81 -5.27 -5.42 7.15
CA PHE A 81 -6.54 -6.02 7.51
C PHE A 81 -6.64 -7.41 6.91
N THR A 82 -6.78 -8.43 7.76
CA THR A 82 -7.00 -9.80 7.29
C THR A 82 -8.46 -9.96 6.84
N LEU A 83 -8.68 -10.69 5.75
CA LEU A 83 -9.99 -10.90 5.13
C LEU A 83 -10.52 -12.33 5.39
N PRO A 84 -11.84 -12.50 5.60
CA PRO A 84 -12.84 -11.45 5.76
C PRO A 84 -12.58 -10.64 7.03
N PHE A 85 -12.94 -9.34 7.01
CA PHE A 85 -12.83 -8.48 8.18
C PHE A 85 -13.63 -9.11 9.33
N LYS A 86 -13.01 -9.21 10.51
CA LYS A 86 -13.69 -9.62 11.74
C LYS A 86 -14.24 -8.39 12.46
#